data_AF-A0A1B7X3W9-F1
#
_entry.id   AF-A0A1B7X3W9-F1
#
_cell.length_a   1.000
_cell.length_b   1.000
_cell.length_c   1.000
_cell.angle_alpha   90.00
_cell.angle_beta   90.00
_cell.angle_gamma   90.00
#
_symmetry.space_group_name_H-M   'P 1'
#
loop_
_entity.id
_entity.type
_entity.pdbx_description
1 polymer ?
#
loop_
_entity_poly.entity_id
_entity_poly.type
_entity_poly.pdbx_seq_one_letter_code
_entity_poly.pdbx_strand_id
1 'polypeptide(L)'
;MNKAGFPKKPHNSYPLTDDDIPEALRDTNDAESRIKLKPQVIIISGFTGFLLLAVSSGFLFSLTIPKPTANSVVEAISSPPVATNSPINRDDTVLGHFPYSEAPESELSPITGDSRIRMRKSAAVKFQAMVQAARSAGIILVPISGFRSVQEQKQLFFGVGAQRNQTPSERAALSAPPSHSEHHTGYAVDIGDGTAPATNLQANFDNTKAYQWLQANAARFSFEISFPKDNLQGVSYEPWHWRFVGDSDSLETFYKAKNIKPTKTP
;
A
#
# COMPACT_ATOMS: atom_id res chain seq x y z
N MET A 1 54.79 -65.45 -41.28
CA MET A 1 53.51 -65.74 -41.98
C MET A 1 52.83 -64.38 -42.21
N ASN A 2 52.97 -63.72 -43.36
CA ASN A 2 52.24 -63.89 -44.66
C ASN A 2 50.72 -63.68 -44.49
N LYS A 3 49.97 -62.83 -45.20
CA LYS A 3 50.11 -61.97 -46.41
C LYS A 3 48.90 -60.98 -46.38
N ALA A 4 49.03 -59.68 -46.64
CA ALA A 4 49.02 -58.95 -47.93
C ALA A 4 47.70 -58.98 -48.74
N GLY A 5 47.17 -57.80 -49.11
CA GLY A 5 46.19 -57.67 -50.22
C GLY A 5 45.33 -56.38 -50.26
N PHE A 6 45.86 -55.30 -50.84
CA PHE A 6 45.12 -54.17 -51.48
C PHE A 6 44.51 -54.61 -52.85
N PRO A 7 43.80 -53.78 -53.69
CA PRO A 7 43.24 -52.42 -53.57
C PRO A 7 41.86 -52.17 -54.30
N LYS A 8 41.46 -50.88 -54.37
CA LYS A 8 40.75 -50.13 -55.45
C LYS A 8 39.26 -49.78 -55.31
N LYS A 9 39.02 -48.46 -55.30
CA LYS A 9 37.76 -47.75 -55.67
C LYS A 9 37.38 -47.99 -57.14
N PRO A 10 36.11 -47.74 -57.47
CA PRO A 10 35.79 -46.85 -58.58
C PRO A 10 34.78 -45.75 -58.24
N HIS A 11 34.85 -44.67 -59.02
CA HIS A 11 33.86 -43.59 -59.15
C HIS A 11 32.76 -44.00 -60.15
N ASN A 12 31.54 -43.50 -59.92
CA ASN A 12 30.40 -43.21 -60.82
C ASN A 12 29.10 -43.60 -60.10
N SER A 13 27.95 -42.95 -60.26
CA SER A 13 27.47 -41.79 -61.00
C SER A 13 26.01 -41.65 -60.58
N TYR A 14 25.47 -40.43 -60.42
CA TYR A 14 24.02 -40.22 -60.25
C TYR A 14 23.26 -40.70 -61.50
N PRO A 15 22.00 -41.16 -61.35
CA PRO A 15 20.90 -40.27 -61.72
C PRO A 15 19.66 -40.34 -60.80
N LEU A 16 18.85 -39.28 -60.92
CA LEU A 16 17.57 -38.96 -60.29
C LEU A 16 16.42 -39.90 -60.70
N THR A 17 15.52 -40.16 -59.74
CA THR A 17 14.04 -40.31 -59.87
C THR A 17 13.47 -40.06 -58.46
N ASP A 18 12.86 -38.92 -58.16
CA ASP A 18 11.45 -38.52 -58.41
C ASP A 18 10.44 -39.45 -57.72
N ASP A 19 9.93 -38.99 -56.56
CA ASP A 19 8.62 -39.30 -55.97
C ASP A 19 8.38 -38.43 -54.71
N ASP A 20 7.74 -37.30 -54.94
CA ASP A 20 6.57 -36.74 -54.23
C ASP A 20 6.48 -36.79 -52.69
N ILE A 21 6.75 -35.64 -52.06
CA ILE A 21 5.97 -35.14 -50.92
C ILE A 21 5.67 -33.64 -51.15
N PRO A 22 4.40 -33.21 -51.30
CA PRO A 22 4.08 -31.81 -51.52
C PRO A 22 4.18 -30.98 -50.24
N GLU A 23 5.06 -29.98 -50.27
CA GLU A 23 5.17 -28.90 -49.29
C GLU A 23 4.09 -27.82 -49.57
N ALA A 24 3.34 -27.44 -48.54
CA ALA A 24 2.28 -26.45 -48.63
C ALA A 24 2.86 -25.03 -48.85
N LEU A 25 2.73 -24.51 -50.06
CA LEU A 25 2.88 -23.08 -50.35
C LEU A 25 1.75 -22.28 -49.70
N ARG A 26 2.12 -21.29 -48.89
CA ARG A 26 1.22 -20.21 -48.45
C ARG A 26 1.23 -19.09 -49.50
N ASP A 27 0.20 -19.08 -50.32
CA ASP A 27 -0.41 -17.88 -50.91
C ASP A 27 -1.16 -17.12 -49.79
N THR A 28 -1.33 -15.79 -49.73
CA THR A 28 -1.14 -14.68 -50.67
C THR A 28 -1.32 -13.35 -49.90
N ASN A 29 -0.97 -12.25 -50.59
CA ASN A 29 -1.59 -10.91 -50.58
C ASN A 29 -0.85 -9.77 -49.85
N ASP A 30 -0.06 -9.07 -50.66
CA ASP A 30 0.04 -7.61 -50.65
C ASP A 30 -1.36 -6.97 -50.83
N ALA A 31 -1.72 -6.06 -49.94
CA ALA A 31 -2.65 -4.98 -50.22
C ALA A 31 -2.38 -3.82 -49.26
N GLU A 32 -1.70 -2.79 -49.77
CA GLU A 32 -1.60 -1.50 -49.12
C GLU A 32 -3.01 -0.92 -48.87
N SER A 33 -3.32 -0.54 -47.63
CA SER A 33 -4.37 0.44 -47.38
C SER A 33 -3.89 1.46 -46.34
N ARG A 34 -3.64 2.68 -46.83
CA ARG A 34 -3.33 3.85 -46.00
C ARG A 34 -4.62 4.37 -45.38
N ILE A 35 -4.78 4.21 -44.06
CA ILE A 35 -5.80 4.96 -43.31
C ILE A 35 -5.10 6.05 -42.51
N LYS A 36 -5.21 7.29 -43.00
CA LYS A 36 -4.81 8.52 -42.29
C LYS A 36 -5.84 8.80 -41.19
N LEU A 37 -5.48 8.66 -39.92
CA LEU A 37 -6.26 9.23 -38.82
C LEU A 37 -5.81 10.67 -38.54
N LYS A 38 -6.76 11.61 -38.61
CA LYS A 38 -6.61 13.00 -38.14
C LYS A 38 -6.85 13.06 -36.63
N PRO A 39 -6.15 13.94 -35.87
CA PRO A 39 -6.48 14.18 -34.47
C PRO A 39 -7.60 15.22 -34.38
N GLN A 40 -8.68 14.92 -33.66
CA GLN A 40 -9.66 15.90 -33.23
C GLN A 40 -9.55 16.09 -31.72
N VAL A 41 -9.02 17.26 -31.34
CA VAL A 41 -9.17 17.87 -30.03
C VAL A 41 -10.35 18.82 -30.14
N ILE A 42 -11.43 18.59 -29.38
CA ILE A 42 -12.39 19.63 -29.01
C ILE A 42 -12.71 19.50 -27.52
N ILE A 43 -12.40 20.60 -26.83
CA ILE A 43 -12.63 20.93 -25.42
C ILE A 43 -14.06 21.51 -25.28
N ILE A 44 -14.54 21.65 -24.03
CA ILE A 44 -15.66 22.49 -23.53
C ILE A 44 -16.94 21.65 -23.34
N SER A 45 -17.56 21.51 -22.15
CA SER A 45 -17.96 22.45 -21.07
C SER A 45 -18.31 21.61 -19.81
N GLY A 46 -18.20 22.05 -18.55
CA GLY A 46 -18.25 23.39 -18.00
C GLY A 46 -19.68 23.78 -17.60
N PHE A 47 -19.98 23.71 -16.30
CA PHE A 47 -21.11 24.34 -15.59
C PHE A 47 -22.53 23.76 -15.71
N THR A 48 -23.01 23.12 -14.63
CA THR A 48 -24.28 23.46 -13.94
C THR A 48 -24.28 22.72 -12.60
N GLY A 49 -24.61 23.28 -11.44
CA GLY A 49 -25.12 24.58 -11.07
C GLY A 49 -25.31 24.58 -9.55
N PHE A 50 -25.12 25.76 -8.97
CA PHE A 50 -25.39 26.10 -7.57
C PHE A 50 -26.79 25.65 -7.10
N LEU A 51 -26.89 25.26 -5.83
CA LEU A 51 -27.96 25.78 -4.98
C LEU A 51 -27.50 25.90 -3.52
N LEU A 52 -27.14 27.14 -3.16
CA LEU A 52 -27.24 27.66 -1.80
C LEU A 52 -28.71 27.83 -1.46
N LEU A 53 -29.11 27.47 -0.25
CA LEU A 53 -30.12 28.21 0.51
C LEU A 53 -29.96 27.90 2.01
N ALA A 54 -29.39 28.87 2.72
CA ALA A 54 -29.53 29.01 4.15
C ALA A 54 -30.93 29.57 4.45
N VAL A 55 -31.67 28.95 5.36
CA VAL A 55 -32.71 29.62 6.15
C VAL A 55 -32.59 29.19 7.60
N SER A 56 -32.38 30.20 8.43
CA SER A 56 -32.40 30.28 9.87
C SER A 56 -33.75 29.89 10.50
N SER A 57 -33.72 29.03 11.51
CA SER A 57 -34.48 29.18 12.77
C SER A 57 -33.81 28.22 13.78
N GLY A 58 -33.37 28.60 14.97
CA GLY A 58 -33.93 29.60 15.87
C GLY A 58 -34.76 28.88 16.93
N PHE A 59 -34.13 28.09 17.82
CA PHE A 59 -34.74 27.72 19.09
C PHE A 59 -33.69 27.68 20.20
N LEU A 60 -33.85 28.65 21.10
CA LEU A 60 -33.18 28.80 22.38
C LEU A 60 -33.66 27.68 23.32
N PHE A 61 -32.74 26.98 23.97
CA PHE A 61 -33.05 26.27 25.21
C PHE A 61 -31.96 26.60 26.23
N SER A 62 -32.34 27.39 27.23
CA SER A 62 -31.50 27.76 28.36
C SER A 62 -32.09 27.14 29.64
N LEU A 63 -31.17 26.54 30.39
CA LEU A 63 -31.14 26.36 31.85
C LEU A 63 -32.18 25.42 32.48
N THR A 64 -31.66 24.39 33.14
CA THR A 64 -31.58 24.37 34.62
C THR A 64 -30.58 23.29 35.09
N ILE A 65 -29.60 23.71 35.90
CA ILE A 65 -28.71 22.85 36.68
C ILE A 65 -29.38 22.60 38.04
N PRO A 66 -29.35 21.36 38.55
CA PRO A 66 -29.36 21.12 39.99
C PRO A 66 -28.02 20.54 40.47
N LYS A 67 -27.43 21.21 41.47
CA LYS A 67 -26.39 20.69 42.38
C LYS A 67 -27.03 20.69 43.78
N PRO A 68 -27.00 19.60 44.57
CA PRO A 68 -26.04 19.45 45.70
C PRO A 68 -25.68 17.95 45.91
N THR A 69 -24.76 17.43 46.74
CA THR A 69 -24.04 17.86 47.94
C THR A 69 -22.90 16.86 48.19
N ALA A 70 -22.03 17.18 49.13
CA ALA A 70 -20.74 16.54 49.40
C ALA A 70 -20.79 15.17 50.16
N ASN A 71 -19.60 14.55 50.18
CA ASN A 71 -19.03 13.61 51.16
C ASN A 71 -19.24 12.09 50.92
N SER A 72 -18.15 11.42 50.53
CA SER A 72 -17.48 10.45 51.40
C SER A 72 -16.07 10.16 50.90
N VAL A 73 -15.10 10.54 51.74
CA VAL A 73 -13.71 10.11 51.69
C VAL A 73 -13.67 8.65 52.15
N VAL A 74 -13.07 7.77 51.36
CA VAL A 74 -12.49 6.52 51.86
C VAL A 74 -11.07 6.45 51.33
N GLU A 75 -10.12 6.74 52.23
CA GLU A 75 -8.74 6.30 52.12
C GLU A 75 -8.70 4.77 52.11
N ALA A 76 -8.09 4.21 51.07
CA ALA A 76 -7.57 2.84 51.11
C ALA A 76 -6.10 2.86 50.65
N ILE A 77 -5.28 2.51 51.63
CA ILE A 77 -3.83 2.43 51.67
C ILE A 77 -3.23 1.56 50.56
N SER A 78 -2.23 2.13 49.88
CA SER A 78 -0.97 1.54 49.37
C SER A 78 -0.91 0.04 49.04
N SER A 79 -0.63 -0.25 47.77
CA SER A 79 0.37 -1.26 47.37
C SER A 79 1.04 -0.81 46.05
N PRO A 80 2.37 -0.95 45.89
CA PRO A 80 3.02 -0.58 44.64
C PRO A 80 2.64 -1.59 43.56
N PRO A 81 2.38 -1.19 42.30
CA PRO A 81 2.24 -2.18 41.25
C PRO A 81 3.63 -2.74 40.96
N VAL A 82 3.85 -3.97 41.45
CA VAL A 82 4.80 -4.92 40.92
C VAL A 82 4.72 -4.84 39.39
N ALA A 83 5.87 -4.67 38.74
CA ALA A 83 5.97 -4.70 37.28
C ALA A 83 5.56 -6.10 36.78
N THR A 84 4.28 -6.27 36.50
CA THR A 84 3.75 -7.42 35.77
C THR A 84 3.85 -7.13 34.28
N ASN A 85 4.79 -7.79 33.62
CA ASN A 85 4.67 -8.04 32.19
C ASN A 85 3.34 -8.80 31.98
N SER A 86 2.32 -8.12 31.47
CA SER A 86 1.04 -8.69 31.10
C SER A 86 0.62 -8.20 29.71
N PRO A 87 -0.08 -9.04 28.94
CA PRO A 87 -0.12 -9.00 27.48
C PRO A 87 -1.00 -7.85 26.96
N ILE A 88 -0.76 -7.51 25.69
CA ILE A 88 -1.54 -6.61 24.82
C ILE A 88 -3.00 -6.50 25.28
N ASN A 89 -3.46 -5.30 25.65
CA ASN A 89 -4.86 -5.05 25.96
C ASN A 89 -5.65 -5.11 24.63
N ARG A 90 -6.16 -6.29 24.29
CA ARG A 90 -6.83 -6.59 23.01
C ARG A 90 -8.25 -6.04 22.90
N ASP A 91 -8.77 -5.41 23.95
CA ASP A 91 -10.19 -5.06 24.09
C ASP A 91 -10.69 -4.05 23.04
N ASP A 92 -9.80 -3.24 22.45
CA ASP A 92 -10.17 -2.23 21.45
C ASP A 92 -9.83 -2.64 20.00
N THR A 93 -9.30 -3.85 19.77
CA THR A 93 -8.94 -4.28 18.41
C THR A 93 -10.15 -4.84 17.65
N VAL A 94 -10.29 -4.46 16.38
CA VAL A 94 -11.32 -5.00 15.47
C VAL A 94 -10.64 -5.75 14.34
N LEU A 95 -10.86 -7.07 14.27
CA LEU A 95 -10.27 -7.96 13.25
C LEU A 95 -8.73 -7.86 13.20
N GLY A 96 -8.08 -7.69 14.36
CA GLY A 96 -6.63 -7.51 14.47
C GLY A 96 -6.14 -6.08 14.24
N HIS A 97 -7.02 -5.12 13.93
CA HIS A 97 -6.62 -3.74 13.69
C HIS A 97 -6.82 -2.87 14.95
N PHE A 98 -5.80 -2.07 15.29
CA PHE A 98 -5.88 -1.08 16.38
C PHE A 98 -6.68 0.15 15.95
N PRO A 99 -7.36 0.84 16.88
CA PRO A 99 -8.04 2.08 16.57
C PRO A 99 -7.04 3.20 16.29
N TYR A 100 -7.36 4.04 15.30
CA TYR A 100 -6.56 5.20 14.93
C TYR A 100 -7.45 6.42 14.68
N SER A 101 -7.04 7.56 15.22
CA SER A 101 -7.68 8.84 14.94
C SER A 101 -7.34 9.34 13.53
N GLU A 102 -8.32 9.95 12.88
CA GLU A 102 -8.13 10.63 11.60
C GLU A 102 -7.31 11.90 11.81
N ALA A 103 -6.26 12.09 10.99
CA ALA A 103 -5.47 13.30 10.99
C ALA A 103 -6.27 14.49 10.47
N PRO A 104 -6.16 15.67 11.10
CA PRO A 104 -6.80 16.87 10.57
C PRO A 104 -6.17 17.29 9.25
N GLU A 105 -7.01 17.74 8.33
CA GLU A 105 -6.64 18.20 7.00
C GLU A 105 -5.53 19.28 7.01
N SER A 106 -5.52 20.13 8.04
CA SER A 106 -4.51 21.19 8.25
C SER A 106 -3.09 20.65 8.50
N GLU A 107 -2.95 19.39 8.90
CA GLU A 107 -1.66 18.75 9.19
C GLU A 107 -1.13 17.93 8.02
N LEU A 108 -1.89 17.81 6.92
CA LEU A 108 -1.51 17.05 5.74
C LEU A 108 -0.78 17.90 4.71
N SER A 109 0.12 17.26 3.96
CA SER A 109 0.86 17.82 2.84
C SER A 109 0.95 16.80 1.71
N PRO A 110 0.87 17.21 0.43
CA PRO A 110 1.04 16.31 -0.69
C PRO A 110 2.46 15.73 -0.77
N ILE A 111 2.56 14.47 -1.18
CA ILE A 111 3.81 13.75 -1.48
C ILE A 111 3.96 13.44 -2.97
N THR A 112 2.91 13.63 -3.77
CA THR A 112 2.92 13.48 -5.24
C THR A 112 2.68 14.81 -5.95
N GLY A 113 3.17 14.93 -7.20
CA GLY A 113 3.03 16.16 -7.98
C GLY A 113 1.59 16.51 -8.35
N ASP A 114 0.69 15.53 -8.43
CA ASP A 114 -0.75 15.71 -8.62
C ASP A 114 -1.51 15.99 -7.32
N SER A 115 -0.80 16.08 -6.19
CA SER A 115 -1.34 16.32 -4.85
C SER A 115 -2.37 15.31 -4.34
N ARG A 116 -2.54 14.17 -5.02
CA ARG A 116 -3.55 13.16 -4.64
C ARG A 116 -3.14 12.34 -3.43
N ILE A 117 -1.85 12.07 -3.26
CA ILE A 117 -1.35 11.32 -2.11
C ILE A 117 -0.75 12.30 -1.13
N ARG A 118 -1.19 12.19 0.13
CA ARG A 118 -0.86 13.13 1.20
C ARG A 118 -0.40 12.37 2.43
N MET A 119 0.43 13.01 3.25
CA MET A 119 0.84 12.51 4.55
C MET A 119 0.89 13.69 5.52
N ARG A 120 0.99 13.43 6.82
CA ARG A 120 1.32 14.48 7.79
C ARG A 120 2.60 15.19 7.37
N LYS A 121 2.68 16.51 7.60
CA LYS A 121 3.79 17.35 7.13
C LYS A 121 5.18 16.81 7.50
N SER A 122 5.37 16.34 8.74
CA SER A 122 6.65 15.77 9.20
C SER A 122 7.03 14.50 8.39
N ALA A 123 6.08 13.58 8.22
CA ALA A 123 6.25 12.38 7.44
C ALA A 123 6.44 12.67 5.94
N ALA A 124 5.70 13.63 5.38
CA ALA A 124 5.79 14.02 3.97
C ALA A 124 7.19 14.50 3.59
N VAL A 125 7.81 15.35 4.43
CA VAL A 125 9.19 15.83 4.23
C VAL A 125 10.17 14.66 4.21
N LYS A 126 10.03 13.73 5.17
CA LYS A 126 10.93 12.57 5.29
C LYS A 126 10.73 11.57 4.16
N PHE A 127 9.49 11.37 3.72
CA PHE A 127 9.16 10.54 2.57
C PHE A 127 9.76 11.11 1.28
N GLN A 128 9.64 12.41 1.03
CA GLN A 128 10.24 13.05 -0.14
C GLN A 128 11.77 12.92 -0.15
N ALA A 129 12.42 13.06 1.00
CA ALA A 129 13.86 12.82 1.14
C ALA A 129 14.23 11.34 0.85
N MET A 130 13.42 10.40 1.33
CA MET A 130 13.59 8.97 1.07
C MET A 130 13.47 8.65 -0.43
N VAL A 131 12.45 9.19 -1.11
CA VAL A 131 12.25 9.03 -2.56
C VAL A 131 13.42 9.60 -3.35
N GLN A 132 13.93 10.78 -2.96
CA GLN A 132 15.10 11.38 -3.62
C GLN A 132 16.35 10.51 -3.46
N ALA A 133 16.62 10.04 -2.24
CA ALA A 133 17.76 9.16 -1.98
C ALA A 133 17.67 7.82 -2.74
N ALA A 134 16.48 7.23 -2.82
CA ALA A 134 16.24 6.03 -3.62
C ALA A 134 16.50 6.30 -5.11
N ARG A 135 16.02 7.43 -5.62
CA ARG A 135 16.22 7.83 -7.02
C ARG A 135 17.70 8.00 -7.36
N SER A 136 18.48 8.60 -6.47
CA SER A 136 19.94 8.71 -6.61
C SER A 136 20.65 7.35 -6.65
N ALA A 137 20.04 6.30 -6.07
CA ALA A 137 20.51 4.93 -6.13
C ALA A 137 19.94 4.13 -7.33
N GLY A 138 19.23 4.78 -8.26
CA GLY A 138 18.59 4.12 -9.40
C GLY A 138 17.32 3.33 -9.04
N ILE A 139 16.75 3.56 -7.85
CA ILE A 139 15.53 2.92 -7.36
C ILE A 139 14.34 3.88 -7.52
N ILE A 140 13.24 3.40 -8.09
CA ILE A 140 12.02 4.20 -8.29
C ILE A 140 10.98 3.76 -7.28
N LEU A 141 10.92 4.45 -6.14
CA LEU A 141 9.83 4.27 -5.17
C LEU A 141 8.58 4.98 -5.67
N VAL A 142 7.47 4.27 -5.75
CA VAL A 142 6.17 4.80 -6.20
C VAL A 142 5.22 4.86 -5.01
N PRO A 143 4.82 6.05 -4.53
CA PRO A 143 3.72 6.13 -3.57
C PRO A 143 2.42 5.68 -4.24
N ILE A 144 1.73 4.72 -3.63
CA ILE A 144 0.47 4.15 -4.13
C ILE A 144 -0.70 4.72 -3.34
N SER A 145 -0.56 4.81 -2.02
CA SER A 145 -1.60 5.29 -1.11
C SER A 145 -0.98 5.92 0.13
N GLY A 146 -1.64 6.93 0.71
CA GLY A 146 -1.16 7.71 1.86
C GLY A 146 -2.31 7.96 2.84
N PHE A 147 -2.49 9.19 3.31
CA PHE A 147 -3.66 9.55 4.10
C PHE A 147 -4.97 9.13 3.42
N ARG A 148 -5.86 8.57 4.22
CA ARG A 148 -7.21 8.18 3.81
C ARG A 148 -8.17 8.48 4.95
N SER A 149 -9.25 9.19 4.68
CA SER A 149 -10.28 9.48 5.67
C SER A 149 -11.04 8.21 6.08
N VAL A 150 -11.67 8.22 7.24
CA VAL A 150 -12.59 7.20 7.75
C VAL A 150 -13.74 6.99 6.76
N GLN A 151 -14.22 8.07 6.14
CA GLN A 151 -15.30 7.98 5.15
C GLN A 151 -14.85 7.24 3.88
N GLU A 152 -13.66 7.54 3.34
CA GLU A 152 -13.10 6.81 2.20
C GLU A 152 -12.85 5.34 2.56
N GLN A 153 -12.31 5.07 3.76
CA GLN A 153 -12.10 3.71 4.25
C GLN A 153 -13.42 2.95 4.40
N LYS A 154 -14.50 3.62 4.80
CA LYS A 154 -15.84 3.03 4.86
C LYS A 154 -16.32 2.58 3.48
N GLN A 155 -16.10 3.40 2.44
CA GLN A 155 -16.45 3.02 1.07
C GLN A 155 -15.60 1.86 0.56
N LEU A 156 -14.29 1.87 0.85
CA LEU A 156 -13.39 0.77 0.49
C LEU A 156 -13.78 -0.53 1.20
N PHE A 157 -14.00 -0.47 2.51
CA PHE A 157 -14.27 -1.66 3.32
C PHE A 157 -15.67 -2.21 3.04
N PHE A 158 -16.73 -1.39 3.05
CA PHE A 158 -18.09 -1.91 2.87
C PHE A 158 -18.56 -1.95 1.41
N GLY A 159 -18.27 -0.91 0.63
CA GLY A 159 -18.73 -0.81 -0.75
C GLY A 159 -18.03 -1.82 -1.67
N VAL A 160 -16.70 -1.75 -1.76
CA VAL A 160 -15.92 -2.68 -2.60
C VAL A 160 -16.02 -4.11 -2.07
N GLY A 161 -16.05 -4.28 -0.76
CA GLY A 161 -16.24 -5.56 -0.11
C GLY A 161 -17.56 -6.26 -0.50
N ALA A 162 -18.66 -5.51 -0.51
CA ALA A 162 -19.97 -6.03 -0.95
C ALA A 162 -19.97 -6.40 -2.43
N GLN A 163 -19.34 -5.59 -3.29
CA GLN A 163 -19.21 -5.88 -4.73
C GLN A 163 -18.42 -7.17 -5.00
N ARG A 164 -17.50 -7.53 -4.11
CA ARG A 164 -16.65 -8.73 -4.22
C ARG A 164 -17.18 -9.93 -3.44
N ASN A 165 -18.37 -9.82 -2.83
CA ASN A 165 -18.96 -10.86 -1.97
C ASN A 165 -18.01 -11.34 -0.85
N GLN A 166 -17.26 -10.40 -0.25
CA GLN A 166 -16.28 -10.71 0.79
C GLN A 166 -16.88 -10.58 2.19
N THR A 167 -16.64 -11.57 3.03
CA THR A 167 -16.89 -11.54 4.47
C THR A 167 -16.07 -10.44 5.16
N PRO A 168 -16.46 -9.96 6.37
CA PRO A 168 -15.65 -9.01 7.13
C PRO A 168 -14.18 -9.43 7.32
N SER A 169 -13.91 -10.72 7.56
CA SER A 169 -12.56 -11.25 7.73
C SER A 169 -11.75 -11.21 6.43
N GLU A 170 -12.34 -11.57 5.29
CA GLU A 170 -11.66 -11.49 3.98
C GLU A 170 -11.32 -10.05 3.61
N ARG A 171 -12.18 -9.10 4.00
CA ARG A 171 -11.94 -7.68 3.80
C ARG A 171 -10.80 -7.18 4.68
N ALA A 172 -10.81 -7.55 5.96
CA ALA A 172 -9.78 -7.16 6.93
C ALA A 172 -8.38 -7.73 6.61
N ALA A 173 -8.30 -8.80 5.81
CA ALA A 173 -7.04 -9.34 5.30
C ALA A 173 -6.41 -8.47 4.19
N LEU A 174 -7.18 -7.56 3.57
CA LEU A 174 -6.77 -6.71 2.46
C LEU A 174 -6.90 -5.21 2.77
N SER A 175 -7.72 -4.85 3.75
CA SER A 175 -8.05 -3.46 4.08
C SER A 175 -8.61 -3.39 5.50
N ALA A 176 -8.02 -2.54 6.33
CA ALA A 176 -8.45 -2.37 7.72
C ALA A 176 -9.93 -1.94 7.85
N PRO A 177 -10.63 -2.27 8.95
CA PRO A 177 -11.92 -1.67 9.25
C PRO A 177 -11.82 -0.13 9.35
N PRO A 178 -12.90 0.62 9.04
CA PRO A 178 -12.92 2.07 9.27
C PRO A 178 -12.60 2.41 10.73
N SER A 179 -11.89 3.53 10.94
CA SER A 179 -11.33 3.96 12.23
C SER A 179 -10.23 3.05 12.79
N HIS A 180 -9.79 2.03 12.04
CA HIS A 180 -8.74 1.11 12.45
C HIS A 180 -7.59 0.99 11.42
N SER A 181 -7.50 1.93 10.48
CA SER A 181 -6.42 1.98 9.48
C SER A 181 -5.29 2.91 9.89
N GLU A 182 -4.03 2.46 9.77
CA GLU A 182 -2.86 3.34 9.96
C GLU A 182 -2.88 4.52 8.96
N HIS A 183 -3.53 4.39 7.79
CA HIS A 183 -3.68 5.50 6.83
C HIS A 183 -4.50 6.67 7.37
N HIS A 184 -5.39 6.46 8.35
CA HIS A 184 -6.11 7.56 9.01
C HIS A 184 -5.17 8.53 9.70
N THR A 185 -4.07 8.01 10.24
CA THR A 185 -3.10 8.81 10.99
C THR A 185 -2.33 9.78 10.09
N GLY A 186 -2.30 9.55 8.77
CA GLY A 186 -1.44 10.30 7.84
C GLY A 186 0.06 9.99 7.98
N TYR A 187 0.46 9.02 8.82
CA TYR A 187 1.84 8.56 8.95
C TYR A 187 2.17 7.33 8.10
N ALA A 188 1.16 6.61 7.59
CA ALA A 188 1.35 5.43 6.75
C ALA A 188 1.34 5.75 5.25
N VAL A 189 2.11 4.98 4.49
CA VAL A 189 2.21 5.04 3.04
C VAL A 189 2.41 3.64 2.45
N ASP A 190 1.68 3.35 1.38
CA ASP A 190 1.92 2.17 0.55
C ASP A 190 2.91 2.53 -0.56
N ILE A 191 3.97 1.74 -0.70
CA ILE A 191 5.07 1.97 -1.64
C ILE A 191 5.19 0.80 -2.62
N GLY A 192 5.34 1.12 -3.91
CA GLY A 192 5.60 0.17 -4.99
C GLY A 192 6.94 0.38 -5.67
N ASP A 193 7.25 -0.52 -6.60
CA ASP A 193 8.44 -0.45 -7.47
C ASP A 193 8.04 0.05 -8.86
N GLY A 194 8.60 1.19 -9.27
CA GLY A 194 8.37 1.74 -10.62
C GLY A 194 8.91 0.86 -11.76
N THR A 195 9.85 -0.03 -11.47
CA THR A 195 10.42 -0.99 -12.43
C THR A 195 9.71 -2.35 -12.43
N ALA A 196 8.89 -2.63 -11.42
CA ALA A 196 8.13 -3.87 -11.29
C ALA A 196 6.67 -3.63 -10.81
N PRO A 197 5.89 -2.80 -11.53
CA PRO A 197 4.56 -2.38 -11.07
C PRO A 197 3.55 -3.53 -10.90
N ALA A 198 3.79 -4.67 -11.55
CA ALA A 198 2.98 -5.88 -11.40
C ALA A 198 3.05 -6.50 -9.99
N THR A 199 4.05 -6.11 -9.18
CA THR A 199 4.23 -6.57 -7.80
C THR A 199 3.61 -5.64 -6.76
N ASN A 200 3.12 -4.46 -7.18
CA ASN A 200 2.58 -3.46 -6.27
C ASN A 200 1.37 -4.00 -5.50
N LEU A 201 1.33 -3.74 -4.18
CA LEU A 201 0.30 -4.23 -3.26
C LEU A 201 0.17 -5.77 -3.23
N GLN A 202 1.26 -6.49 -3.54
CA GLN A 202 1.32 -7.94 -3.48
C GLN A 202 2.51 -8.40 -2.65
N ALA A 203 2.41 -9.60 -2.07
CA ALA A 203 3.47 -10.15 -1.23
C ALA A 203 4.80 -10.27 -1.97
N ASN A 204 4.77 -10.55 -3.28
CA ASN A 204 5.97 -10.66 -4.12
C ASN A 204 6.70 -9.32 -4.37
N PHE A 205 6.17 -8.17 -3.92
CA PHE A 205 6.92 -6.91 -3.82
C PHE A 205 8.21 -7.09 -3.02
N ASP A 206 8.25 -8.04 -2.07
CA ASP A 206 9.43 -8.33 -1.26
C ASP A 206 10.64 -8.89 -2.04
N ASN A 207 10.43 -9.29 -3.29
CA ASN A 207 11.49 -9.73 -4.21
C ASN A 207 12.09 -8.59 -5.05
N THR A 208 11.55 -7.37 -4.92
CA THR A 208 11.94 -6.24 -5.77
C THR A 208 13.17 -5.51 -5.26
N LYS A 209 13.82 -4.76 -6.15
CA LYS A 209 14.94 -3.89 -5.78
C LYS A 209 14.48 -2.74 -4.89
N ALA A 210 13.26 -2.22 -5.11
CA ALA A 210 12.66 -1.21 -4.25
C ALA A 210 12.52 -1.69 -2.80
N TYR A 211 11.96 -2.89 -2.60
CA TYR A 211 11.81 -3.45 -1.24
C TYR A 211 13.16 -3.68 -0.56
N GLN A 212 14.13 -4.27 -1.26
CA GLN A 212 15.48 -4.47 -0.74
C GLN A 212 16.13 -3.15 -0.32
N TRP A 213 15.96 -2.09 -1.13
CA TRP A 213 16.47 -0.76 -0.80
C TRP A 213 15.77 -0.17 0.43
N LEU A 214 14.45 -0.31 0.54
CA LEU A 214 13.68 0.15 1.70
C LEU A 214 14.13 -0.53 2.99
N GLN A 215 14.27 -1.86 3.00
CA GLN A 215 14.77 -2.61 4.16
C GLN A 215 16.13 -2.10 4.66
N ALA A 216 17.03 -1.72 3.74
CA ALA A 216 18.35 -1.23 4.09
C ALA A 216 18.40 0.27 4.47
N ASN A 217 17.41 1.09 4.08
CA ASN A 217 17.53 2.55 4.13
C ASN A 217 16.36 3.30 4.80
N ALA A 218 15.15 2.75 4.83
CA ALA A 218 13.95 3.45 5.27
C ALA A 218 14.06 3.99 6.71
N ALA A 219 14.72 3.25 7.62
CA ALA A 219 14.94 3.66 9.00
C ALA A 219 15.71 4.99 9.12
N ARG A 220 16.60 5.31 8.18
CA ARG A 220 17.35 6.60 8.12
C ARG A 220 16.42 7.79 7.89
N PHE A 221 15.24 7.54 7.35
CA PHE A 221 14.17 8.51 7.12
C PHE A 221 13.03 8.34 8.13
N SER A 222 13.25 7.54 9.19
CA SER A 222 12.28 7.20 10.23
C SER A 222 11.04 6.47 9.71
N PHE A 223 11.22 5.63 8.69
CA PHE A 223 10.19 4.70 8.21
C PHE A 223 10.52 3.26 8.61
N GLU A 224 9.48 2.51 8.98
CA GLU A 224 9.54 1.09 9.29
C GLU A 224 8.36 0.35 8.64
N ILE A 225 8.51 -0.96 8.44
CA ILE A 225 7.42 -1.81 7.96
C ILE A 225 6.40 -2.01 9.09
N SER A 226 5.11 -1.80 8.81
CA SER A 226 4.08 -1.95 9.85
C SER A 226 3.70 -3.40 10.11
N PHE A 227 3.64 -4.21 9.05
CA PHE A 227 3.12 -5.57 9.08
C PHE A 227 4.13 -6.58 8.49
N PRO A 228 5.24 -6.88 9.20
CA PRO A 228 6.17 -7.95 8.82
C PRO A 228 5.53 -9.34 8.96
N LYS A 229 6.21 -10.38 8.45
CA LYS A 229 5.72 -11.78 8.43
C LYS A 229 5.36 -12.32 9.82
N ASP A 230 6.02 -11.83 10.86
CA ASP A 230 5.89 -12.21 12.26
C ASP A 230 5.19 -11.15 13.12
N ASN A 231 4.38 -10.27 12.50
CA ASN A 231 3.67 -9.24 13.27
C ASN A 231 2.67 -9.86 14.26
N LEU A 232 2.73 -9.40 15.52
CA LEU A 232 1.90 -9.90 16.62
C LEU A 232 0.43 -9.43 16.55
N GLN A 233 0.16 -8.50 15.65
CA GLN A 233 -1.14 -7.86 15.50
C GLN A 233 -2.14 -8.77 14.75
N GLY A 234 -1.66 -9.77 14.01
CA GLY A 234 -2.50 -10.70 13.27
C GLY A 234 -3.00 -10.17 11.93
N VAL A 235 -2.46 -9.02 11.48
CA VAL A 235 -2.68 -8.49 10.13
C VAL A 235 -1.80 -9.28 9.16
N SER A 236 -2.25 -9.48 7.93
CA SER A 236 -1.47 -10.16 6.89
C SER A 236 -0.11 -9.46 6.67
N TYR A 237 0.86 -10.19 6.14
CA TYR A 237 2.13 -9.60 5.72
C TYR A 237 1.92 -8.60 4.58
N GLU A 238 2.36 -7.35 4.78
CA GLU A 238 2.21 -6.25 3.81
C GLU A 238 3.57 -5.58 3.54
N PRO A 239 4.43 -6.13 2.67
CA PRO A 239 5.76 -5.57 2.39
C PRO A 239 5.73 -4.17 1.77
N TRP A 240 4.59 -3.76 1.22
CA TRP A 240 4.38 -2.43 0.65
C TRP A 240 4.00 -1.38 1.70
N HIS A 241 3.58 -1.76 2.91
CA HIS A 241 3.00 -0.84 3.89
C HIS A 241 4.04 -0.37 4.92
N TRP A 242 4.36 0.92 4.87
CA TRP A 242 5.39 1.54 5.70
C TRP A 242 4.80 2.70 6.49
N ARG A 243 5.22 2.83 7.75
CA ARG A 243 4.81 3.93 8.63
C ARG A 243 5.99 4.80 9.06
N PHE A 244 5.71 6.08 9.22
CA PHE A 244 6.63 7.04 9.81
C PHE A 244 6.56 7.00 11.34
N VAL A 245 7.72 6.96 12.00
CA VAL A 245 7.90 6.92 13.47
C VAL A 245 8.98 7.91 13.92
N GLY A 246 9.06 9.06 13.27
CA GLY A 246 10.16 10.02 13.43
C GLY A 246 9.87 11.25 14.32
N ASP A 247 8.70 11.31 14.95
CA ASP A 247 8.33 12.36 15.91
C ASP A 247 7.56 11.79 17.11
N SER A 248 7.33 12.62 18.13
CA SER A 248 6.66 12.18 19.36
C SER A 248 5.24 11.69 19.13
N ASP A 249 4.49 12.37 18.26
CA ASP A 249 3.10 12.05 17.95
C ASP A 249 2.99 10.70 17.23
N SER A 250 3.84 10.43 16.24
CA SER A 250 3.88 9.14 15.55
C SER A 250 4.34 8.01 16.48
N LEU A 251 5.35 8.24 17.32
CA LEU A 251 5.76 7.24 18.32
C LEU A 251 4.63 6.92 19.30
N GLU A 252 3.93 7.93 19.81
CA GLU A 252 2.78 7.72 20.68
C GLU A 252 1.68 6.94 19.95
N THR A 253 1.35 7.35 18.72
CA THR A 253 0.33 6.69 17.88
C THR A 253 0.59 5.19 17.72
N PHE A 254 1.83 4.78 17.45
CA PHE A 254 2.13 3.38 17.11
C PHE A 254 2.62 2.51 18.27
N TYR A 255 3.25 3.10 19.29
CA TYR A 255 3.86 2.35 20.39
C TYR A 255 3.07 2.43 21.70
N LYS A 256 2.42 3.57 21.99
CA LYS A 256 1.53 3.67 23.16
C LYS A 256 0.26 2.86 22.95
N ALA A 257 -0.33 2.92 21.75
CA ALA A 257 -1.52 2.13 21.41
C ALA A 257 -1.30 0.61 21.54
N LYS A 258 -0.04 0.14 21.49
CA LYS A 258 0.29 -1.28 21.52
C LYS A 258 0.81 -1.78 22.87
N ASN A 259 1.16 -0.91 23.83
CA ASN A 259 2.02 -1.26 24.98
C ASN A 259 3.33 -1.98 24.58
N ILE A 260 3.79 -1.77 23.34
CA ILE A 260 4.97 -2.45 22.77
C ILE A 260 6.15 -1.49 22.85
N LYS A 261 7.31 -1.98 23.30
CA LYS A 261 8.57 -1.23 23.22
C LYS A 261 9.16 -1.36 21.81
N PRO A 262 9.81 -0.32 21.25
CA PRO A 262 10.52 -0.43 19.99
C PRO A 262 11.50 -1.60 20.02
N THR A 263 11.37 -2.52 19.08
CA THR A 263 12.33 -3.62 18.93
C THR A 263 13.64 -3.03 18.42
N LYS A 264 14.75 -3.30 19.10
CA LYS A 264 16.06 -2.92 18.58
C LYS A 264 16.35 -3.77 17.35
N THR A 265 16.37 -3.16 16.16
CA THR A 265 16.90 -3.79 14.97
C THR A 265 18.42 -3.96 15.14
N PRO A 266 19.00 -5.15 14.90
CA PRO A 266 20.43 -5.40 15.01
C PRO A 266 21.26 -4.59 14.01
#